data_AF-X1JGV1-F1
#
_entry.id   AF-X1JGV1-F1
#
_cell.length_a   1.000
_cell.length_b   1.000
_cell.length_c   1.000
_cell.angle_alpha   90.00
_cell.angle_beta   90.00
_cell.angle_gamma   90.00
#
_symmetry.space_group_name_H-M   'P 1'
#
loop_
_entity.id
_entity.type
_entity.pdbx_description
1 polymer ?
#
loop_
_entity_poly.entity_id
_entity_poly.type
_entity_poly.pdbx_seq_one_letter_code
_entity_poly.pdbx_strand_id
1 'polypeptide(L)' 'MSTSLKLLEFYRADDLSGFIEAWRRQNPGRSGAVQAWLNIAIADGAYTAVEGEDP' A
#
# COMPACT_ATOMS: atom_id res chain seq x y z
N MET A 1 -0.57 -19.97 -1.17
CA MET A 1 -0.18 -18.65 -1.71
C MET A 1 -0.17 -17.65 -0.56
N SER A 2 1.00 -17.13 -0.19
CA SER A 2 1.11 -16.18 0.92
C SER A 2 0.28 -14.93 0.66
N THR A 3 -0.60 -14.60 1.60
CA THR A 3 -1.56 -13.50 1.56
C THR A 3 -0.96 -12.12 1.30
N SER A 4 0.34 -11.93 1.57
CA SER A 4 1.10 -10.73 1.20
C SER A 4 1.25 -10.53 -0.31
N LEU A 5 1.22 -11.60 -1.11
CA LEU A 5 1.23 -11.51 -2.58
C LEU A 5 -0.03 -10.82 -3.10
N LYS A 6 -1.20 -11.10 -2.50
CA LYS A 6 -2.48 -10.52 -2.95
C LYS A 6 -2.57 -9.01 -2.76
N LEU A 7 -2.01 -8.48 -1.67
CA LEU A 7 -1.99 -7.03 -1.45
C LEU A 7 -1.12 -6.32 -2.48
N LEU A 8 0.04 -6.91 -2.83
CA LEU A 8 0.90 -6.37 -3.88
C LEU A 8 0.26 -6.48 -5.27
N GLU A 9 -0.53 -7.52 -5.54
CA GLU A 9 -1.30 -7.65 -6.78
C GLU A 9 -2.32 -6.51 -6.95
N PHE A 10 -3.11 -6.22 -5.91
CA PHE A 10 -4.06 -5.09 -5.95
C PHE A 10 -3.33 -3.74 -6.08
N TYR A 11 -2.20 -3.58 -5.38
CA TYR A 11 -1.36 -2.38 -5.50
C TYR A 11 -0.86 -2.16 -6.93
N ARG A 12 -0.28 -3.18 -7.56
CA ARG A 12 0.21 -3.10 -8.95
C ARG A 12 -0.89 -2.88 -9.99
N ALA A 13 -2.11 -3.29 -9.68
CA ALA A 13 -3.29 -3.07 -10.51
C ALA A 13 -3.95 -1.69 -10.27
N ASP A 14 -3.41 -0.88 -9.35
CA ASP A 14 -3.99 0.38 -8.88
C ASP A 14 -5.45 0.23 -8.34
N ASP A 15 -5.78 -0.95 -7.81
CA ASP A 15 -7.09 -1.27 -7.24
C ASP A 15 -7.10 -1.07 -5.72
N LEU A 16 -7.28 0.19 -5.31
CA LEU A 16 -7.36 0.56 -3.90
C LEU A 16 -8.54 -0.11 -3.17
N SER A 17 -9.69 -0.30 -3.84
CA SER A 17 -10.87 -0.90 -3.24
C SER A 17 -10.63 -2.39 -2.94
N GLY A 18 -10.14 -3.15 -3.93
CA GLY A 18 -9.78 -4.56 -3.76
C GLY A 18 -8.69 -4.75 -2.70
N PHE A 19 -7.72 -3.84 -2.65
CA PHE A 19 -6.72 -3.83 -1.59
C PHE A 19 -7.31 -3.64 -0.19
N ILE A 20 -8.17 -2.63 0.00
CA ILE A 20 -8.77 -2.36 1.32
C ILE A 20 -9.56 -3.57 1.82
N GLU A 21 -10.31 -4.23 0.93
CA GLU A 21 -11.04 -5.46 1.29
C GLU A 21 -10.10 -6.60 1.68
N ALA A 22 -9.06 -6.84 0.88
CA ALA A 22 -8.08 -7.89 1.17
C ALA A 22 -7.29 -7.60 2.45
N TRP A 23 -6.99 -6.33 2.72
CA TRP A 23 -6.29 -5.89 3.92
C TRP A 23 -7.16 -6.07 5.17
N ARG A 24 -8.45 -5.70 5.11
CA ARG A 24 -9.41 -5.87 6.21
C ARG A 24 -9.65 -7.35 6.55
N ARG A 25 -9.66 -8.22 5.53
CA ARG A 25 -9.73 -9.67 5.73
C ARG A 25 -8.52 -10.22 6.50
N GLN A 26 -7.33 -9.64 6.29
CA GLN A 26 -6.10 -10.02 6.98
C GLN A 26 -5.94 -9.35 8.36
N ASN A 27 -6.57 -8.19 8.55
CA ASN A 27 -6.45 -7.34 9.73
C ASN A 27 -7.84 -6.99 10.31
N PRO A 28 -8.61 -7.98 10.78
CA PRO A 28 -9.96 -7.73 11.27
C PRO A 28 -9.96 -6.76 12.45
N GLY A 29 -10.83 -5.75 12.40
CA GLY A 29 -10.97 -4.73 13.45
C GLY A 29 -9.85 -3.68 13.49
N ARG A 30 -8.84 -3.75 12.62
CA ARG A 30 -7.79 -2.73 12.55
C ARG A 30 -8.17 -1.64 11.55
N SER A 31 -7.79 -0.39 11.85
CA SER A 31 -7.79 0.72 10.90
C SER A 31 -6.41 0.85 10.23
N GLY A 32 -6.30 1.63 9.16
CA GLY A 32 -5.01 1.92 8.52
C GLY A 32 -4.73 1.23 7.17
N ALA A 33 -5.74 0.64 6.52
CA ALA A 33 -5.59 0.06 5.18
C ALA A 33 -5.00 1.06 4.16
N VAL A 34 -5.47 2.32 4.19
CA VAL A 34 -4.97 3.39 3.31
C VAL A 34 -3.51 3.74 3.65
N GLN A 35 -3.13 3.79 4.93
CA GLN A 35 -1.74 4.02 5.31
C GLN A 35 -0.84 2.86 4.85
N ALA A 36 -1.32 1.62 4.92
CA ALA A 36 -0.59 0.47 4.42
C ALA A 36 -0.38 0.54 2.90
N TRP A 37 -1.38 1.01 2.14
CA TRP A 37 -1.24 1.29 0.71
C TRP A 37 -0.16 2.34 0.43
N LEU A 38 -0.22 3.48 1.14
CA LEU A 38 0.77 4.55 1.00
C LEU A 38 2.19 4.07 1.33
N ASN A 39 2.35 3.26 2.38
CA ASN A 39 3.65 2.70 2.74
C ASN A 39 4.21 1.80 1.63
N ILE A 40 3.36 1.04 0.93
CA ILE A 40 3.77 0.25 -0.23
C ILE A 40 4.21 1.17 -1.36
N ALA A 41 3.43 2.20 -1.68
CA ALA A 41 3.77 3.17 -2.72
C ALA A 41 5.10 3.90 -2.45
N ILE A 42 5.35 4.29 -1.20
CA ILE A 42 6.63 4.88 -0.77
C ILE A 42 7.78 3.87 -0.96
N ALA A 43 7.61 2.64 -0.48
CA ALA A 43 8.63 1.60 -0.61
C ALA A 43 8.92 1.21 -2.07
N ASP A 44 7.91 1.32 -2.93
CA ASP A 44 8.00 1.09 -4.38
C ASP A 44 8.62 2.29 -5.13
N GLY A 45 8.90 3.39 -4.43
CA GLY A 45 9.54 4.59 -5.00
C GLY A 45 8.60 5.53 -5.74
N ALA A 46 7.27 5.34 -5.64
CA ALA A 46 6.29 6.26 -6.25
C ALA A 46 6.42 7.70 -5.72
N TYR A 47 6.93 7.82 -4.49
CA TYR A 47 7.30 9.09 -3.88
C TYR A 47 8.81 9.08 -3.62
N THR A 48 9.64 9.01 -4.68
CA THR A 48 11.03 9.47 -4.56
C THR A 48 10.97 10.86 -3.96
N ALA A 49 11.56 11.00 -2.78
CA ALA A 49 11.69 12.27 -2.10
C ALA A 49 12.10 13.32 -3.13
N VAL A 50 11.32 14.38 -3.25
CA VAL A 50 11.90 15.62 -3.75
C VAL A 50 12.92 15.97 -2.67
N GLU A 51 14.18 15.52 -2.84
CA GLU A 51 15.32 16.16 -2.22
C GLU A 51 15.34 17.58 -2.80
N GLY A 52 14.48 18.43 -2.23
CA GLY A 52 14.67 19.86 -2.31
C GLY A 52 15.95 20.14 -1.54
N GLU A 53 17.03 20.29 -2.29
CA GLU A 53 18.09 21.25 -1.99
C GLU A 53 17.44 22.50 -1.37
N ASP A 54 17.61 22.69 -0.07
CA ASP A 54 17.47 24.01 0.54
C ASP A 54 18.89 24.62 0.55
N PRO A 55 19.11 25.79 -0.09
CA PRO A 55 20.44 26.39 -0.28
C PRO A 55 21.13 26.88 1.00
#